data_AF-A0A1V9SYJ2-F1
#
_entry.id   AF-A0A1V9SYJ2-F1
#
_cell.length_a   1.000
_cell.length_b   1.000
_cell.length_c   1.000
_cell.angle_alpha   90.00
_cell.angle_beta   90.00
_cell.angle_gamma   90.00
#
_symmetry.space_group_name_H-M   'P 1'
#
loop_
_entity.id
_entity.type
_entity.pdbx_description
1 polymer ?
#
loop_
_entity_poly.entity_id
_entity_poly.type
_entity_poly.pdbx_seq_one_letter_code
_entity_poly.pdbx_strand_id
1 'polypeptide(L)'
;MEYDFKYLVDKYTLPGAREKFKKICIEIFQEKIGPLAKEAAVSQGDDGIDVLVGDLDDRPSIYQCKFFIDGIGDSQKQQIRESFRTVITKHPNISSWYLCVPIGLKINELSWWSRWKSKMQAEHKIKIELCDGAFLLKEFKK
;
A
#
# COMPACT_ATOMS: atom_id res chain seq x y z
N MET A 1 3.23 17.88 18.06
CA MET A 1 2.80 17.92 16.65
C MET A 1 2.80 16.47 16.17
N GLU A 2 1.63 15.82 16.10
CA GLU A 2 1.54 14.53 15.44
C GLU A 2 1.83 14.79 13.96
N TYR A 3 3.02 14.41 13.52
CA TYR A 3 3.36 14.41 12.11
C TYR A 3 2.56 13.28 11.49
N ASP A 4 1.37 13.55 10.95
CA ASP A 4 0.71 12.65 10.02
C ASP A 4 1.09 13.02 8.58
N PHE A 5 0.75 12.20 7.60
CA PHE A 5 1.05 12.51 6.19
C PHE A 5 0.12 13.59 5.59
N LYS A 6 -0.80 14.20 6.37
CA LYS A 6 -1.70 15.23 5.83
C LYS A 6 -0.95 16.51 5.44
N TYR A 7 0.22 16.78 6.01
CA TYR A 7 1.05 17.93 5.58
C TYR A 7 1.33 17.91 4.06
N LEU A 8 1.27 16.74 3.41
CA LEU A 8 1.45 16.63 1.97
C LEU A 8 0.36 17.37 1.18
N VAL A 9 -0.87 17.43 1.69
CA VAL A 9 -1.95 18.18 1.01
C VAL A 9 -1.87 19.68 1.24
N ASP A 10 -1.22 20.11 2.33
CA ASP A 10 -0.95 21.53 2.58
C ASP A 10 0.18 22.04 1.68
N LYS A 11 1.12 21.15 1.31
CA LYS A 11 2.33 21.50 0.57
C LYS A 11 2.22 21.26 -0.94
N TYR A 12 1.37 20.33 -1.36
CA TYR A 12 1.26 19.91 -2.76
C TYR A 12 -0.22 19.83 -3.18
N THR A 13 -0.46 19.90 -4.49
CA THR A 13 -1.78 19.54 -5.05
C THR A 13 -2.10 18.08 -4.72
N LEU A 14 -3.38 17.70 -4.72
CA LEU A 14 -3.76 16.31 -4.42
C LEU A 14 -3.01 15.26 -5.28
N PRO A 15 -2.84 15.44 -6.61
CA PRO A 15 -1.97 14.56 -7.41
C PRO A 15 -0.51 14.55 -6.94
N GLY A 16 0.06 15.73 -6.67
CA GLY A 16 1.44 15.83 -6.18
C GLY A 16 1.66 15.22 -4.80
N ALA A 17 0.66 15.34 -3.91
CA ALA A 17 0.67 14.72 -2.59
C ALA A 17 0.62 13.19 -2.70
N ARG A 18 -0.21 12.64 -3.62
CA ARG A 18 -0.25 11.21 -3.92
C ARG A 18 1.10 10.70 -4.44
N GLU A 19 1.69 11.39 -5.41
CA GLU A 19 3.01 11.03 -5.94
C GLU A 19 4.10 11.08 -4.86
N LYS A 20 4.08 12.12 -4.02
CA LYS A 20 5.06 12.27 -2.94
C LYS A 20 4.91 11.19 -1.89
N PHE A 21 3.67 10.81 -1.52
CA PHE A 21 3.42 9.69 -0.62
C PHE A 21 3.93 8.36 -1.17
N LYS A 22 3.70 8.08 -2.45
CA LYS A 22 4.25 6.89 -3.12
C LYS A 22 5.78 6.86 -3.02
N LYS A 23 6.45 7.97 -3.35
CA LYS A 23 7.92 8.09 -3.25
C LYS A 23 8.42 7.83 -1.84
N ILE A 24 7.76 8.38 -0.83
CA ILE A 24 8.12 8.13 0.58
C ILE A 24 7.99 6.63 0.92
N CYS A 25 6.93 5.95 0.48
CA CYS A 25 6.79 4.52 0.72
C CYS A 25 7.90 3.71 0.03
N ILE A 26 8.26 4.05 -1.20
CA ILE A 26 9.39 3.43 -1.92
C ILE A 26 10.68 3.59 -1.11
N GLU A 27 10.99 4.82 -0.70
CA GLU A 27 12.19 5.13 0.10
C GLU A 27 12.23 4.31 1.40
N ILE A 28 11.11 4.27 2.15
CA ILE A 28 10.99 3.47 3.39
C ILE A 28 11.32 2.00 3.15
N PHE A 29 10.73 1.38 2.12
CA PHE A 29 10.92 -0.05 1.88
C PHE A 29 12.29 -0.36 1.29
N GLN A 30 12.86 0.53 0.48
CA GLN A 30 14.23 0.42 0.00
C GLN A 30 15.25 0.50 1.12
N GLU A 31 15.06 1.42 2.07
CA GLU A 31 15.93 1.54 3.23
C GLU A 31 15.83 0.30 4.14
N LYS A 32 14.60 -0.16 4.39
CA LYS A 32 14.34 -1.28 5.28
C LYS A 32 14.77 -2.64 4.73
N ILE A 33 14.59 -2.86 3.43
CA ILE A 33 14.71 -4.18 2.79
C ILE A 33 15.98 -4.24 1.92
N GLY A 34 16.50 -3.10 1.48
CA GLY A 34 17.66 -3.00 0.61
C GLY A 34 17.32 -3.31 -0.85
N PRO A 35 18.26 -3.88 -1.62
CA PRO A 35 18.19 -3.96 -3.09
C PRO A 35 17.07 -4.87 -3.61
N LEU A 36 16.45 -5.68 -2.75
CA LEU A 36 15.29 -6.48 -3.12
C LEU A 36 14.03 -5.65 -3.33
N ALA A 37 13.95 -4.45 -2.73
CA ALA A 37 12.82 -3.54 -2.92
C ALA A 37 13.06 -2.63 -4.14
N LYS A 38 12.19 -2.75 -5.13
CA LYS A 38 12.26 -2.03 -6.41
C LYS A 38 10.97 -1.24 -6.62
N GLU A 39 11.10 0.01 -7.06
CA GLU A 39 9.97 0.73 -7.62
C GLU A 39 9.52 0.02 -8.90
N ALA A 40 8.23 -0.28 -9.00
CA ALA A 40 7.64 -0.73 -10.26
C ALA A 40 7.27 0.50 -11.09
N ALA A 41 8.17 0.91 -11.99
CA ALA A 41 7.90 1.99 -12.93
C ALA A 41 6.81 1.56 -13.93
N VAL A 42 5.79 2.41 -14.11
CA VAL A 42 4.66 2.10 -14.98
C VAL A 42 5.11 2.21 -16.45
N SER A 43 5.22 1.08 -17.16
CA SER A 43 5.58 1.09 -18.60
C SER A 43 4.35 1.24 -19.51
N GLN A 44 3.19 0.71 -19.12
CA GLN A 44 1.86 0.93 -19.73
C GLN A 44 0.82 0.14 -18.92
N GLY A 45 -0.13 0.81 -18.25
CA GLY A 45 -1.32 0.17 -17.70
C GLY A 45 -1.19 -0.54 -16.33
N ASP A 46 -1.13 0.25 -15.26
CA ASP A 46 -1.69 0.04 -13.91
C ASP A 46 -1.78 -1.43 -13.39
N ASP A 47 -0.64 -2.14 -13.32
CA ASP A 47 -0.55 -3.45 -12.64
C ASP A 47 -0.87 -3.36 -11.14
N GLY A 48 -0.98 -2.15 -10.60
CA GLY A 48 -1.29 -1.91 -9.20
C GLY A 48 -0.12 -2.23 -8.26
N ILE A 49 1.09 -2.35 -8.79
CA ILE A 49 2.33 -2.53 -8.02
C ILE A 49 3.01 -1.18 -7.90
N ASP A 50 3.25 -0.72 -6.68
CA ASP A 50 4.08 0.47 -6.43
C ASP A 50 5.49 0.08 -5.99
N VAL A 51 5.59 -0.94 -5.13
CA VAL A 51 6.87 -1.54 -4.73
C VAL A 51 6.81 -3.05 -4.88
N LEU A 52 7.80 -3.60 -5.57
CA LEU A 52 8.06 -5.03 -5.64
C LEU A 52 9.20 -5.38 -4.69
N VAL A 53 9.02 -6.40 -3.86
CA VAL A 53 10.09 -6.95 -3.02
C VAL A 53 10.36 -8.38 -3.44
N GLY A 54 11.57 -8.63 -3.92
CA GLY A 54 12.02 -9.88 -4.53
C GLY A 54 12.03 -9.80 -6.06
N ASP A 55 11.77 -10.95 -6.69
CA ASP A 55 11.74 -11.09 -8.15
C ASP A 55 10.36 -11.58 -8.60
N LEU A 56 9.91 -11.11 -9.76
CA LEU A 56 8.55 -11.38 -10.26
C LEU A 56 8.27 -12.88 -10.43
N ASP A 57 9.29 -13.67 -10.75
CA ASP A 57 9.16 -15.12 -10.96
C ASP A 57 9.30 -15.93 -9.66
N ASP A 58 9.76 -15.32 -8.57
CA ASP A 58 10.02 -16.00 -7.28
C ASP A 58 9.17 -15.42 -6.14
N ARG A 59 7.87 -15.66 -6.25
CA ARG A 59 6.85 -15.40 -5.22
C ARG A 59 7.03 -14.06 -4.47
N PRO A 60 7.02 -12.92 -5.19
CA PRO A 60 7.38 -11.63 -4.60
C PRO A 60 6.35 -11.14 -3.58
N SER A 61 6.75 -10.15 -2.79
CA SER A 61 5.84 -9.33 -1.99
C SER A 61 5.54 -8.04 -2.74
N ILE A 62 4.25 -7.69 -2.84
CA ILE A 62 3.80 -6.47 -3.51
C ILE A 62 3.30 -5.47 -2.48
N TYR A 63 3.73 -4.22 -2.60
CA TYR A 63 3.19 -3.10 -1.84
C TYR A 63 2.48 -2.14 -2.78
N GLN A 64 1.29 -1.71 -2.37
CA GLN A 64 0.49 -0.76 -3.10
C GLN A 64 0.12 0.44 -2.22
N CYS A 65 0.36 1.64 -2.73
CA CYS A 65 0.16 2.90 -2.07
C CYS A 65 -1.21 3.47 -2.48
N LYS A 66 -2.06 3.74 -1.49
CA LYS A 66 -3.30 4.47 -1.70
C LYS A 66 -3.33 5.71 -0.81
N PHE A 67 -3.27 6.88 -1.46
CA PHE A 67 -3.32 8.15 -0.77
C PHE A 67 -4.76 8.51 -0.35
N PHE A 68 -5.22 7.87 0.73
CA PHE A 68 -6.52 8.10 1.36
C PHE A 68 -6.33 8.95 2.63
N ILE A 69 -6.63 10.24 2.54
CA ILE A 69 -6.41 11.20 3.64
C ILE A 69 -7.61 11.36 4.57
N ASP A 70 -8.82 11.05 4.08
CA ASP A 70 -10.09 11.32 4.77
C ASP A 70 -10.76 10.06 5.37
N GLY A 71 -10.02 8.97 5.48
CA GLY A 71 -10.54 7.68 5.96
C GLY A 71 -10.86 6.68 4.84
N ILE A 72 -11.44 5.56 5.23
CA ILE A 72 -11.78 4.42 4.38
C ILE A 72 -13.31 4.28 4.29
N GLY A 73 -13.90 5.08 3.40
CA GLY A 73 -15.31 4.99 3.00
C GLY A 73 -15.54 3.94 1.90
N ASP A 74 -16.77 3.84 1.41
CA ASP A 74 -17.14 2.77 0.47
C ASP A 74 -16.41 2.87 -0.88
N SER A 75 -16.14 4.09 -1.34
CA SER A 75 -15.29 4.33 -2.52
C SER A 75 -13.86 3.81 -2.30
N GLN A 76 -13.24 4.11 -1.15
CA GLN A 76 -11.89 3.62 -0.83
C GLN A 76 -11.89 2.09 -0.69
N LYS A 77 -12.88 1.51 -0.03
CA LYS A 77 -13.05 0.05 0.06
C LYS A 77 -13.19 -0.61 -1.32
N GLN A 78 -13.89 0.04 -2.25
CA GLN A 78 -14.03 -0.43 -3.62
C GLN A 78 -12.67 -0.39 -4.35
N GLN A 79 -11.96 0.74 -4.26
CA GLN A 79 -10.63 0.88 -4.83
C GLN A 79 -9.65 -0.17 -4.27
N ILE A 80 -9.69 -0.47 -2.96
CA ILE A 80 -8.86 -1.52 -2.34
C ILE A 80 -9.17 -2.89 -2.95
N ARG A 81 -10.46 -3.25 -3.05
CA ARG A 81 -10.91 -4.53 -3.63
C ARG A 81 -10.47 -4.67 -5.08
N GLU A 82 -10.67 -3.64 -5.89
CA GLU A 82 -10.31 -3.64 -7.30
C GLU A 82 -8.81 -3.75 -7.50
N SER A 83 -8.03 -3.02 -6.71
CA SER A 83 -6.58 -3.04 -6.83
C SER A 83 -5.98 -4.38 -6.41
N PHE A 84 -6.48 -4.97 -5.31
CA PHE A 84 -6.12 -6.32 -4.90
C PHE A 84 -6.46 -7.34 -6.00
N ARG A 85 -7.68 -7.26 -6.55
CA ARG A 85 -8.12 -8.14 -7.65
C ARG A 85 -7.21 -8.03 -8.87
N THR A 86 -6.81 -6.83 -9.26
CA THR A 86 -5.88 -6.63 -10.38
C THR A 86 -4.55 -7.33 -10.12
N VAL A 87 -3.96 -7.11 -8.94
CA VAL A 87 -2.66 -7.70 -8.56
C VAL A 87 -2.71 -9.23 -8.59
N ILE A 88 -3.68 -9.85 -7.89
CA ILE A 88 -3.75 -11.32 -7.84
C ILE A 88 -4.09 -11.97 -9.19
N THR A 89 -4.78 -11.25 -10.07
CA THR A 89 -5.12 -11.74 -11.41
C THR A 89 -3.89 -11.71 -12.32
N LYS A 90 -3.12 -10.61 -12.26
CA LYS A 90 -1.93 -10.41 -13.10
C LYS A 90 -0.69 -11.12 -12.56
N HIS A 91 -0.59 -11.28 -11.25
CA HIS A 91 0.56 -11.86 -10.54
C HIS A 91 0.10 -12.98 -9.59
N PRO A 92 -0.37 -14.13 -10.13
CA PRO A 92 -0.94 -15.21 -9.31
C PRO A 92 0.07 -15.92 -8.40
N ASN A 93 1.37 -15.69 -8.60
CA ASN A 93 2.45 -16.35 -7.86
C ASN A 93 2.91 -15.59 -6.61
N ILE A 94 2.37 -14.40 -6.32
CA ILE A 94 2.82 -13.55 -5.20
C ILE A 94 2.72 -14.27 -3.86
N SER A 95 3.62 -13.95 -2.93
CA SER A 95 3.56 -14.48 -1.56
C SER A 95 2.75 -13.57 -0.63
N SER A 96 2.81 -12.26 -0.86
CA SER A 96 2.22 -11.26 0.04
C SER A 96 1.76 -10.01 -0.71
N TRP A 97 0.70 -9.38 -0.20
CA TRP A 97 0.22 -8.08 -0.65
C TRP A 97 0.06 -7.12 0.55
N TYR A 98 0.60 -5.91 0.43
CA TYR A 98 0.60 -4.90 1.48
C TYR A 98 -0.10 -3.63 0.99
N LEU A 99 -1.07 -3.14 1.76
CA LEU A 99 -1.70 -1.85 1.52
C LEU A 99 -1.00 -0.77 2.34
N CYS A 100 -0.51 0.27 1.68
CA CYS A 100 0.09 1.44 2.32
C CYS A 100 -0.86 2.63 2.26
N VAL A 101 -1.20 3.21 3.42
CA VAL A 101 -2.10 4.37 3.53
C VAL A 101 -1.52 5.45 4.44
N PRO A 102 -1.76 6.74 4.18
CA PRO A 102 -1.15 7.85 4.91
C PRO A 102 -1.75 8.08 6.31
N ILE A 103 -2.79 7.34 6.68
CA ILE A 103 -3.59 7.56 7.89
C ILE A 103 -3.61 6.32 8.79
N GLY A 104 -3.87 6.54 10.08
CA GLY A 104 -4.39 5.49 10.94
C GLY A 104 -5.87 5.26 10.67
N LEU A 105 -6.31 4.00 10.71
CA LEU A 105 -7.72 3.65 10.52
C LEU A 105 -8.49 3.75 11.84
N LYS A 106 -9.75 4.21 11.76
CA LYS A 106 -10.72 4.18 12.87
C LYS A 106 -11.13 2.73 13.17
N ILE A 107 -11.69 2.48 14.36
CA ILE A 107 -12.09 1.14 14.80
C ILE A 107 -13.06 0.45 13.82
N ASN A 108 -14.02 1.17 13.24
CA ASN A 108 -14.95 0.61 12.25
C ASN A 108 -14.25 0.25 10.93
N GLU A 109 -13.29 1.07 10.48
CA GLU A 109 -12.47 0.83 9.29
C GLU A 109 -11.52 -0.35 9.51
N LEU A 110 -10.91 -0.45 10.70
CA LEU A 110 -10.10 -1.60 11.12
C LEU A 110 -10.94 -2.89 11.16
N SER A 111 -12.16 -2.83 11.70
CA SER A 111 -13.06 -3.99 11.72
C SER A 111 -13.40 -4.48 10.31
N TRP A 112 -13.70 -3.55 9.39
CA TRP A 112 -13.90 -3.89 7.98
C TRP A 112 -12.63 -4.49 7.36
N TRP A 113 -11.48 -3.85 7.56
CA TRP A 113 -10.20 -4.29 7.03
C TRP A 113 -9.87 -5.70 7.51
N SER A 114 -9.97 -5.97 8.81
CA SER A 114 -9.73 -7.30 9.39
C SER A 114 -10.63 -8.36 8.76
N ARG A 115 -11.93 -8.10 8.62
CA ARG A 115 -12.86 -9.06 7.99
C ARG A 115 -12.52 -9.32 6.52
N TRP A 116 -12.27 -8.25 5.76
CA TRP A 116 -11.91 -8.36 4.35
C TRP A 116 -10.58 -9.09 4.15
N LYS A 117 -9.54 -8.68 4.89
CA LYS A 117 -8.22 -9.31 4.93
C LYS A 117 -8.32 -10.81 5.22
N SER A 118 -8.99 -11.19 6.32
CA SER A 118 -9.13 -12.60 6.69
C SER A 118 -9.81 -13.43 5.60
N LYS A 119 -10.86 -12.90 4.97
CA LYS A 119 -11.53 -13.55 3.84
C LYS A 119 -10.58 -13.77 2.66
N MET A 120 -9.88 -12.72 2.23
CA MET A 120 -8.99 -12.78 1.07
C MET A 120 -7.76 -13.65 1.31
N GLN A 121 -7.18 -13.65 2.52
CA GLN A 121 -6.08 -14.56 2.87
C GLN A 121 -6.52 -16.03 2.83
N ALA A 122 -7.74 -16.33 3.29
CA ALA A 122 -8.27 -17.70 3.24
C ALA A 122 -8.54 -18.16 1.79
N GLU A 123 -9.06 -17.27 0.96
CA GLU A 123 -9.40 -17.54 -0.45
C GLU A 123 -8.14 -17.72 -1.31
N HIS A 124 -7.16 -16.83 -1.19
CA HIS A 124 -5.99 -16.80 -2.07
C HIS A 124 -4.72 -17.40 -1.47
N LYS A 125 -4.71 -17.76 -0.18
CA LYS A 125 -3.56 -18.35 0.53
C LYS A 125 -2.27 -17.52 0.46
N ILE A 126 -2.42 -16.20 0.48
CA ILE A 126 -1.32 -15.23 0.54
C ILE A 126 -1.39 -14.41 1.83
N LYS A 127 -0.27 -13.80 2.23
CA LYS A 127 -0.26 -12.85 3.35
C LYS A 127 -0.81 -11.50 2.89
N ILE A 128 -1.69 -10.89 3.70
CA ILE A 128 -2.23 -9.55 3.43
C ILE A 128 -2.07 -8.69 4.68
N GLU A 129 -1.39 -7.55 4.55
CA GLU A 129 -1.14 -6.65 5.68
C GLU A 129 -1.33 -5.17 5.35
N LEU A 130 -1.51 -4.38 6.41
CA LEU A 130 -1.68 -2.93 6.36
C LEU A 130 -0.43 -2.23 6.89
N CYS A 131 0.09 -1.32 6.10
CA CYS A 131 1.09 -0.33 6.51
C CYS A 131 0.36 1.01 6.66
N ASP A 132 -0.11 1.28 7.87
CA ASP A 132 -0.84 2.51 8.17
C ASP A 132 0.11 3.71 8.34
N GLY A 133 -0.48 4.90 8.47
CA GLY A 133 0.28 6.15 8.61
C GLY A 133 1.27 6.10 9.77
N ALA A 134 0.86 5.61 10.93
CA ALA A 134 1.70 5.56 12.13
C ALA A 134 2.91 4.63 11.95
N PHE A 135 2.70 3.45 11.35
CA PHE A 135 3.78 2.54 10.98
C PHE A 135 4.75 3.20 9.99
N LEU A 136 4.23 3.75 8.89
CA LEU A 136 5.05 4.35 7.83
C LEU A 136 5.87 5.55 8.36
N LEU A 137 5.29 6.39 9.22
CA LEU A 137 6.01 7.51 9.85
C LEU A 137 7.14 7.06 10.76
N LYS A 138 6.93 5.97 11.51
CA LYS A 138 7.97 5.40 12.36
C LYS A 138 9.14 4.89 11.52
N GLU A 139 8.85 4.27 10.37
CA GLU A 139 9.90 3.76 9.50
C GLU A 139 10.61 4.89 8.74
N PHE A 140 9.92 5.98 8.37
CA PHE A 140 10.51 7.13 7.69
C PHE A 140 11.43 8.00 8.57
N LYS A 141 11.26 7.97 9.89
CA LYS A 141 12.03 8.78 10.85
C LYS A 141 13.28 8.07 11.41
N LYS A 142 13.53 6.84 10.99
CA LYS A 142 14.75 6.12 11.35
C LYS A 142 15.94 6.65 10.54
#